data_AF-A0A381SIS9-F1
#
_entry.id   AF-A0A381SIS9-F1
#
_cell.length_a   1.000
_cell.length_b   1.000
_cell.length_c   1.000
_cell.angle_alpha   90.00
_cell.angle_beta   90.00
_cell.angle_gamma   90.00
#
_symmetry.space_group_name_H-M   'P 1'
#
loop_
_entity.id
_entity.type
_entity.pdbx_description
1 polymer ?
#
loop_
_entity_poly.entity_id
_entity_poly.type
_entity_poly.pdbx_seq_one_letter_code
_entity_poly.pdbx_strand_id
1 'polypeptide(L)'
;MKLDGLDYLDLSSHLSENEIMVQQSTRDFVEKEIIPIIDKHFENGTFPINLIPNFSEMGFFGINLPKEDGGGGMNNIIYGLVCQEIERGDAGIRSFISVQSSLVMYPIHAFGSNEQRKKWLPLLAKGDAIGSFGLTEPDSGSDPGGMKTLAKKVDGGYKL
;
A
#
# COMPACT_ATOMS: atom_id res chain seq x y z
N MET A 1 4.72 -3.41 22.15
CA MET A 1 4.23 -4.51 23.02
C MET A 1 4.70 -5.82 22.39
N LYS A 2 4.96 -6.89 23.16
CA LYS A 2 5.03 -8.24 22.58
C LYS A 2 3.72 -8.49 21.83
N LEU A 3 3.77 -9.08 20.64
CA LEU A 3 2.56 -9.47 19.89
C LEU A 3 1.53 -10.08 20.88
N ASP A 4 0.30 -9.56 20.96
CA ASP A 4 -0.80 -10.11 21.83
C ASP A 4 -1.26 -11.55 21.47
N GLY A 5 -0.44 -12.30 20.73
CA GLY A 5 -0.62 -13.72 20.46
C GLY A 5 0.57 -14.54 20.99
N LEU A 6 0.66 -15.79 20.55
CA LEU A 6 1.84 -16.62 20.82
C LEU A 6 3.02 -16.11 19.97
N ASP A 7 3.77 -15.13 20.47
CA ASP A 7 5.15 -14.89 20.03
C ASP A 7 6.06 -16.01 20.56
N TYR A 8 5.74 -17.25 20.17
CA TYR A 8 6.32 -18.46 20.74
C TYR A 8 7.83 -18.54 20.48
N LEU A 9 8.28 -17.96 19.36
CA LEU A 9 9.68 -17.91 18.96
C LEU A 9 10.38 -16.60 19.38
N ASP A 10 9.71 -15.74 20.15
CA ASP A 10 10.21 -14.43 20.60
C ASP A 10 10.74 -13.57 19.43
N LEU A 11 10.03 -13.58 18.30
CA LEU A 11 10.35 -12.80 17.10
C LEU A 11 10.44 -11.31 17.41
N SER A 12 9.64 -10.83 18.38
CA SER A 12 9.67 -9.42 18.81
C SER A 12 11.03 -9.00 19.35
N SER A 13 11.83 -9.92 19.91
CA SER A 13 13.18 -9.62 20.40
C SER A 13 14.17 -9.26 19.29
N HIS A 14 13.87 -9.63 18.05
CA HIS A 14 14.66 -9.30 16.87
C HIS A 14 14.25 -7.98 16.21
N LEU A 15 13.18 -7.34 16.69
CA LEU A 15 12.72 -6.05 16.21
C LEU A 15 13.36 -4.91 16.99
N SER A 16 13.71 -3.84 16.29
CA SER A 16 14.12 -2.58 16.89
C SER A 16 12.96 -1.91 17.62
N GLU A 17 13.29 -1.01 18.56
CA GLU A 17 12.28 -0.21 19.27
C GLU A 17 11.39 0.60 18.31
N ASN A 18 11.97 1.11 17.22
CA ASN A 18 11.22 1.86 16.21
C ASN A 18 10.25 0.95 15.43
N GLU A 19 10.66 -0.26 15.06
CA GLU A 19 9.77 -1.24 14.42
C GLU A 19 8.60 -1.62 15.32
N ILE A 20 8.87 -1.90 16.60
CA ILE A 20 7.83 -2.21 17.59
C ILE A 20 6.89 -1.01 17.79
N MET A 21 7.43 0.21 17.83
CA MET A 21 6.62 1.42 17.98
C MET A 21 5.68 1.62 16.79
N VAL A 22 6.17 1.49 15.55
CA VAL A 22 5.32 1.64 14.35
C VAL A 22 4.28 0.54 14.28
N GLN A 23 4.64 -0.70 14.63
CA GLN A 23 3.69 -1.80 14.72
C GLN A 23 2.56 -1.48 15.72
N GLN A 24 2.91 -1.01 16.92
CA GLN A 24 1.91 -0.66 17.94
C GLN A 24 1.02 0.51 17.53
N SER A 25 1.58 1.56 16.93
CA SER A 25 0.79 2.69 16.44
C SER A 25 -0.19 2.24 15.34
N THR A 26 0.23 1.32 14.48
CA THR A 26 -0.64 0.73 13.45
C THR A 26 -1.72 -0.15 14.07
N ARG A 27 -1.38 -0.94 15.09
CA ARG A 27 -2.33 -1.73 15.89
C ARG A 27 -3.44 -0.86 16.45
N ASP A 28 -3.06 0.20 17.16
CA ASP A 28 -3.99 1.10 17.81
C ASP A 28 -4.91 1.80 16.81
N PHE A 29 -4.37 2.18 15.64
CA PHE A 29 -5.16 2.74 14.55
C PHE A 29 -6.19 1.73 14.02
N VAL A 30 -5.80 0.47 13.82
CA VAL A 30 -6.70 -0.60 13.35
C VAL A 30 -7.86 -0.81 14.33
N GLU A 31 -7.57 -0.93 15.63
CA GLU A 31 -8.59 -1.14 16.66
C GLU A 31 -9.58 0.04 16.77
N LYS A 32 -9.09 1.28 16.57
CA LYS A 32 -9.90 2.49 16.75
C LYS A 32 -10.68 2.89 15.49
N GLU A 33 -10.08 2.74 14.31
CA GLU A 33 -10.60 3.34 13.07
C GLU A 33 -11.11 2.32 12.05
N ILE A 34 -10.57 1.09 12.04
CA ILE A 34 -10.94 0.06 11.05
C ILE A 34 -11.96 -0.94 11.63
N ILE A 35 -11.63 -1.59 12.75
CA ILE A 35 -12.46 -2.63 13.36
C ILE A 35 -13.92 -2.19 13.58
N PRO A 36 -14.21 -0.97 14.08
CA PRO A 36 -15.58 -0.57 14.37
C PRO A 36 -16.49 -0.43 13.14
N ILE A 37 -15.93 -0.29 11.94
CA ILE A 37 -16.68 0.03 10.73
C ILE A 37 -16.65 -1.06 9.66
N ILE A 38 -15.68 -1.99 9.73
CA ILE A 38 -15.38 -2.85 8.59
C ILE A 38 -16.48 -3.86 8.26
N ASP A 39 -17.13 -4.45 9.26
CA ASP A 39 -18.19 -5.46 9.05
C ASP A 39 -19.32 -4.92 8.16
N LYS A 40 -19.70 -3.65 8.37
CA LYS A 40 -20.72 -2.99 7.55
C LYS A 40 -20.24 -2.76 6.13
N HIS A 41 -18.98 -2.40 5.93
CA HIS A 41 -18.42 -2.20 4.61
C HIS A 41 -18.34 -3.52 3.83
N PHE A 42 -17.93 -4.59 4.51
CA PHE A 42 -17.89 -5.94 3.96
C PHE A 42 -19.28 -6.40 3.50
N GLU A 43 -20.28 -6.36 4.37
CA GLU A 43 -21.65 -6.81 4.05
C GLU A 43 -22.26 -6.01 2.89
N ASN A 44 -21.97 -4.71 2.80
CA ASN A 44 -22.51 -3.85 1.75
C ASN A 44 -21.67 -3.82 0.46
N GLY A 45 -20.51 -4.49 0.41
CA GLY A 45 -19.60 -4.43 -0.74
C GLY A 45 -19.08 -3.01 -1.03
N THR A 46 -18.82 -2.23 0.01
CA THR A 46 -18.36 -0.83 -0.10
C THR A 46 -16.96 -0.66 0.48
N PHE A 47 -16.26 0.41 0.08
CA PHE A 47 -14.94 0.76 0.63
C PHE A 47 -15.02 2.01 1.53
N PRO A 48 -14.35 2.04 2.70
CA PRO A 48 -14.34 3.20 3.59
C PRO A 48 -13.41 4.30 3.07
N ILE A 49 -13.86 5.03 2.03
CA ILE A 49 -13.11 6.14 1.40
C ILE A 49 -12.68 7.21 2.42
N ASN A 50 -13.46 7.39 3.49
CA ASN A 50 -13.17 8.35 4.56
C ASN A 50 -11.88 8.03 5.35
N LEU A 51 -11.32 6.81 5.24
CA LEU A 51 -10.05 6.46 5.89
C LEU A 51 -8.81 6.87 5.06
N ILE A 52 -8.97 7.26 3.79
CA ILE A 52 -7.84 7.63 2.93
C ILE A 52 -6.99 8.77 3.52
N PRO A 53 -7.57 9.87 4.04
CA PRO A 53 -6.80 10.91 4.71
C PRO A 53 -5.98 10.36 5.88
N ASN A 54 -6.57 9.51 6.73
CA ASN A 54 -5.87 8.91 7.86
C ASN A 54 -4.68 8.04 7.40
N PHE A 55 -4.83 7.26 6.33
CA PHE A 55 -3.71 6.45 5.81
C PHE A 55 -2.55 7.32 5.32
N SER A 56 -2.86 8.47 4.72
CA SER A 56 -1.85 9.44 4.32
C SER A 56 -1.17 10.11 5.52
N GLU A 57 -1.95 10.56 6.51
CA GLU A 57 -1.43 11.16 7.75
C GLU A 57 -0.52 10.20 8.52
N MET A 58 -0.88 8.92 8.54
CA MET A 58 -0.07 7.85 9.13
C MET A 58 1.16 7.47 8.29
N GLY A 59 1.26 7.98 7.06
CA GLY A 59 2.38 7.70 6.15
C GLY A 59 2.39 6.27 5.60
N PHE A 60 1.24 5.61 5.52
CA PHE A 60 1.16 4.21 5.07
C PHE A 60 1.42 4.04 3.57
N PHE A 61 1.17 5.07 2.76
CA PHE A 61 1.45 5.02 1.32
C PHE A 61 2.94 5.23 1.06
N GLY A 62 3.59 4.21 0.47
CA GLY A 62 5.01 4.27 0.14
C GLY A 62 5.91 4.43 1.36
N ILE A 63 5.54 3.87 2.52
CA ILE A 63 6.27 4.04 3.79
C ILE A 63 7.76 3.68 3.69
N ASN A 64 8.10 2.71 2.85
CA ASN A 64 9.46 2.23 2.59
C ASN A 64 10.13 2.84 1.34
N LEU A 65 9.44 3.74 0.64
CA LEU A 65 10.05 4.48 -0.46
C LEU A 65 10.91 5.65 0.07
N PRO A 66 11.91 6.11 -0.71
CA PRO A 66 12.74 7.22 -0.30
C PRO A 66 11.95 8.51 -0.04
N LYS A 67 12.44 9.35 0.86
CA LYS A 67 11.77 10.59 1.27
C LYS A 67 11.67 11.60 0.14
N GLU A 68 12.66 11.64 -0.73
CA GLU A 68 12.68 12.49 -1.93
C GLU A 68 11.53 12.18 -2.91
N ASP A 69 10.99 10.97 -2.83
CA ASP A 69 9.85 10.51 -3.62
C ASP A 69 8.53 10.57 -2.82
N GLY A 70 8.51 11.30 -1.70
CA GLY A 70 7.34 11.46 -0.85
C GLY A 70 7.02 10.26 0.04
N GLY A 71 7.90 9.25 0.08
CA GLY A 71 7.78 8.09 0.97
C GLY A 71 8.24 8.36 2.40
N GLY A 72 8.06 7.36 3.27
CA GLY A 72 8.46 7.43 4.67
C GLY A 72 9.96 7.22 4.93
N GLY A 73 10.68 6.65 3.96
CA GLY A 73 12.10 6.27 4.10
C GLY A 73 12.35 5.19 5.14
N MET A 74 11.32 4.41 5.49
CA MET A 74 11.42 3.32 6.46
C MET A 74 11.93 2.03 5.81
N ASN A 75 12.29 1.04 6.62
CA ASN A 75 12.77 -0.24 6.10
C ASN A 75 11.60 -1.17 5.70
N ASN A 76 11.93 -2.27 5.04
CA ASN A 76 10.92 -3.25 4.60
C ASN A 76 10.31 -4.06 5.76
N ILE A 77 10.98 -4.15 6.91
CA ILE A 77 10.42 -4.81 8.11
C ILE A 77 9.23 -3.99 8.61
N ILE A 78 9.39 -2.68 8.74
CA ILE A 78 8.31 -1.77 9.11
C ILE A 78 7.15 -1.86 8.11
N TYR A 79 7.42 -1.85 6.80
CA TYR A 79 6.36 -2.03 5.81
C TYR A 79 5.59 -3.35 6.01
N GLY A 80 6.31 -4.46 6.24
CA GLY A 80 5.71 -5.76 6.54
C GLY A 80 4.87 -5.75 7.81
N LEU A 81 5.36 -5.14 8.89
CA LEU A 81 4.63 -5.01 10.16
C LEU A 81 3.36 -4.15 10.00
N VAL A 82 3.42 -3.05 9.24
CA VAL A 82 2.23 -2.25 8.92
C VAL A 82 1.21 -3.10 8.15
N CYS A 83 1.63 -3.82 7.12
CA CYS A 83 0.73 -4.71 6.38
C CYS A 83 0.10 -5.77 7.30
N GLN A 84 0.90 -6.41 8.16
CA GLN A 84 0.43 -7.42 9.10
C GLN A 84 -0.65 -6.87 10.04
N GLU A 85 -0.43 -5.69 10.62
CA GLU A 85 -1.38 -5.10 11.57
C GLU A 85 -2.64 -4.61 10.86
N ILE A 86 -2.53 -3.99 9.68
CA ILE A 86 -3.71 -3.56 8.90
C ILE A 86 -4.56 -4.76 8.48
N GLU A 87 -3.93 -5.86 8.04
CA GLU A 87 -4.64 -7.07 7.61
C GLU A 87 -5.29 -7.83 8.78
N ARG A 88 -4.82 -7.63 10.02
CA ARG A 88 -5.57 -8.08 11.21
C ARG A 88 -6.94 -7.41 11.28
N GLY A 89 -7.04 -6.16 10.82
CA GLY A 89 -8.30 -5.46 10.68
C GLY A 89 -9.08 -5.89 9.45
N ASP A 90 -8.47 -5.76 8.27
CA ASP A 90 -9.11 -6.09 6.99
C ASP A 90 -8.10 -6.29 5.84
N ALA A 91 -8.31 -7.35 5.07
CA ALA A 91 -7.49 -7.65 3.89
C ALA A 91 -7.76 -6.71 2.71
N GLY A 92 -8.96 -6.13 2.59
CA GLY A 92 -9.29 -5.13 1.57
C GLY A 92 -8.53 -3.82 1.78
N ILE A 93 -8.45 -3.35 3.03
CA ILE A 93 -7.69 -2.15 3.40
C ILE A 93 -6.19 -2.37 3.18
N ARG A 94 -5.64 -3.51 3.61
CA ARG A 94 -4.23 -3.84 3.33
C ARG A 94 -3.98 -3.92 1.82
N SER A 95 -4.94 -4.43 1.04
CA SER A 95 -4.83 -4.49 -0.44
C SER A 95 -4.76 -3.12 -1.07
N PHE A 96 -5.60 -2.20 -0.60
CA PHE A 96 -5.56 -0.82 -1.05
C PHE A 96 -4.20 -0.16 -0.79
N ILE A 97 -3.65 -0.30 0.42
CA ILE A 97 -2.32 0.24 0.77
C ILE A 97 -1.21 -0.41 -0.07
N SER A 98 -1.27 -1.74 -0.27
CA SER A 98 -0.28 -2.47 -1.07
C SER A 98 -0.31 -2.10 -2.55
N VAL A 99 -1.50 -1.95 -3.14
CA VAL A 99 -1.63 -1.51 -4.55
C VAL A 99 -1.03 -0.12 -4.71
N GLN A 100 -1.45 0.83 -3.86
CA GLN A 100 -0.94 2.20 -3.91
C GLN A 100 0.58 2.24 -3.74
N SER A 101 1.14 1.53 -2.75
CA SER A 101 2.56 1.59 -2.41
C SER A 101 3.42 0.78 -3.38
N SER A 102 3.17 -0.52 -3.50
CA SER A 102 4.06 -1.47 -4.17
C SER A 102 3.74 -1.67 -5.64
N LEU A 103 2.53 -1.39 -6.09
CA LEU A 103 2.11 -1.61 -7.49
C LEU A 103 1.92 -0.32 -8.29
N VAL A 104 1.80 0.83 -7.62
CA VAL A 104 1.67 2.15 -8.28
C VAL A 104 2.90 3.00 -7.99
N MET A 105 3.15 3.35 -6.73
CA MET A 105 4.24 4.25 -6.37
C MET A 105 5.60 3.63 -6.68
N TYR A 106 5.83 2.36 -6.33
CA TYR A 106 7.11 1.69 -6.57
C TYR A 106 7.49 1.62 -8.07
N PRO A 107 6.63 1.20 -9.02
CA PRO A 107 6.99 1.24 -10.44
C PRO A 107 7.26 2.64 -10.97
N ILE A 108 6.55 3.67 -10.49
CA ILE A 108 6.85 5.07 -10.86
C ILE A 108 8.21 5.48 -10.30
N HIS A 109 8.52 5.12 -9.05
CA HIS A 109 9.83 5.34 -8.43
C HIS A 109 10.96 4.67 -9.21
N ALA A 110 10.82 3.37 -9.51
CA ALA A 110 11.89 2.56 -10.08
C ALA A 110 12.07 2.75 -11.60
N PHE A 111 10.97 2.97 -12.33
CA PHE A 111 10.96 2.93 -13.80
C PHE A 111 10.47 4.23 -14.45
N GLY A 112 9.89 5.14 -13.66
CA GLY A 112 9.40 6.43 -14.16
C GLY A 112 10.52 7.44 -14.42
N SER A 113 10.27 8.35 -15.36
CA SER A 113 11.13 9.51 -15.60
C SER A 113 11.14 10.46 -14.39
N ASN A 114 12.15 11.33 -14.30
CA ASN A 114 12.21 12.35 -13.26
C ASN A 114 10.94 13.24 -13.23
N GLU A 115 10.36 13.52 -14.39
CA GLU A 115 9.13 14.31 -14.50
C GLU A 115 7.91 13.54 -13.98
N GLN A 116 7.80 12.25 -14.29
CA GLN A 116 6.72 11.38 -13.78
C GLN A 116 6.79 11.24 -12.26
N ARG A 117 7.99 11.02 -11.70
CA ARG A 117 8.19 10.92 -10.25
C ARG A 117 7.79 12.20 -9.52
N LYS A 118 8.33 13.34 -9.96
CA LYS A 118 8.02 14.66 -9.37
C LYS A 118 6.54 15.02 -9.45
N LYS A 119 5.85 14.59 -10.51
CA LYS A 119 4.42 14.86 -10.69
C LYS A 119 3.55 13.97 -9.80
N TRP A 120 3.78 12.65 -9.81
CA TRP A 120 2.80 11.70 -9.30
C TRP A 120 3.07 11.25 -7.86
N LEU A 121 4.32 11.00 -7.49
CA LEU A 121 4.63 10.40 -6.19
C LEU A 121 4.16 11.26 -5.00
N PRO A 122 4.32 12.60 -5.01
CA PRO A 122 3.79 13.43 -3.93
C PRO A 122 2.26 13.38 -3.81
N LEU A 123 1.53 13.27 -4.93
CA LEU A 123 0.07 13.18 -4.93
C LEU A 123 -0.40 11.81 -4.41
N LEU A 124 0.29 10.75 -4.83
CA LEU A 124 0.00 9.38 -4.41
C LEU A 124 0.28 9.16 -2.91
N ALA A 125 1.39 9.70 -2.41
CA ALA A 125 1.75 9.65 -0.98
C ALA A 125 0.75 10.41 -0.09
N LYS A 126 0.20 11.50 -0.60
CA LYS A 126 -0.83 12.30 0.08
C LYS A 126 -2.24 11.70 0.01
N GLY A 127 -2.44 10.66 -0.79
CA GLY A 127 -3.78 10.16 -1.09
C GLY A 127 -4.63 11.10 -1.96
N ASP A 128 -4.07 12.22 -2.44
CA ASP A 128 -4.73 13.16 -3.36
C ASP A 128 -4.98 12.52 -4.74
N ALA A 129 -4.17 11.53 -5.10
CA ALA A 129 -4.37 10.65 -6.23
C ALA A 129 -4.37 9.19 -5.77
N ILE A 130 -5.30 8.40 -6.30
CA ILE A 130 -5.36 6.95 -6.09
C ILE A 130 -5.03 6.24 -7.40
N GLY A 131 -4.07 5.33 -7.36
CA GLY A 131 -3.66 4.54 -8.50
C GLY A 131 -4.25 3.13 -8.52
N SER A 132 -4.07 2.46 -9.65
CA SER A 132 -4.35 1.03 -9.82
C SER A 132 -3.29 0.41 -10.72
N PHE A 133 -3.18 -0.92 -10.67
CA PHE A 133 -2.21 -1.67 -11.47
C PHE A 133 -2.95 -2.64 -12.39
N GLY A 134 -2.99 -2.31 -13.67
CA GLY A 134 -3.62 -3.12 -14.71
C GLY A 134 -2.63 -4.09 -15.34
N LEU A 135 -2.70 -5.36 -14.96
CA LEU A 135 -1.92 -6.45 -15.56
C LEU A 135 -2.81 -7.63 -15.95
N THR A 136 -3.65 -8.08 -15.01
CA THR A 136 -4.58 -9.20 -15.23
C THR A 136 -5.65 -8.82 -16.24
N GLU A 137 -5.92 -9.71 -17.18
CA GLU A 137 -6.97 -9.61 -18.19
C GLU A 137 -7.99 -10.75 -18.02
N PRO A 138 -9.21 -10.67 -18.63
CA PRO A 138 -10.19 -11.74 -18.55
C PRO A 138 -9.66 -13.13 -18.95
N ASP A 139 -8.73 -13.17 -19.92
CA ASP A 139 -8.14 -14.40 -20.46
C ASP A 139 -6.68 -14.62 -19.99
N SER A 140 -6.14 -13.78 -19.10
CA SER A 140 -4.73 -13.84 -18.69
C SER A 140 -4.54 -13.46 -17.22
N GLY A 141 -4.40 -14.47 -16.36
CA GLY A 141 -4.09 -14.34 -14.93
C GLY A 141 -2.70 -14.86 -14.60
N SER A 142 -2.59 -16.17 -14.35
CA SER A 142 -1.31 -16.83 -14.01
C SER A 142 -0.28 -16.81 -15.14
N ASP A 143 -0.73 -16.70 -16.40
CA ASP A 143 0.13 -16.47 -17.56
C ASP A 143 -0.01 -15.01 -18.05
N PRO A 144 0.78 -14.07 -17.51
CA PRO A 144 0.79 -12.69 -17.99
C PRO A 144 1.48 -12.55 -19.35
N GLY A 145 2.23 -13.56 -19.81
CA GLY A 145 2.89 -13.55 -21.12
C GLY A 145 1.91 -13.62 -22.29
N GLY A 146 0.71 -14.14 -22.04
CA GLY A 146 -0.39 -14.25 -23.01
C GLY A 146 -1.28 -13.01 -23.17
N MET A 147 -0.92 -11.87 -22.55
CA MET A 147 -1.77 -10.66 -22.56
C MET A 147 -2.12 -10.17 -23.97
N LYS A 148 -3.34 -9.65 -24.13
CA LYS A 148 -3.91 -9.16 -25.40
C LYS A 148 -3.91 -7.64 -25.51
N THR A 149 -3.73 -6.90 -24.42
CA THR A 149 -3.58 -5.44 -24.44
C THR A 149 -2.32 -5.08 -25.23
N LEU A 150 -2.44 -4.17 -26.20
CA LEU A 150 -1.36 -3.79 -27.09
C LEU A 150 -1.20 -2.27 -27.15
N ALA A 151 0.01 -1.78 -26.92
CA ALA A 151 0.35 -0.38 -27.17
C ALA A 151 0.87 -0.22 -28.61
N LYS A 152 0.09 0.43 -29.49
CA LYS A 152 0.50 0.75 -30.87
C LYS A 152 1.14 2.14 -30.92
N LYS A 153 2.37 2.24 -31.42
CA LYS A 153 3.03 3.53 -31.65
C LYS A 153 2.28 4.34 -32.73
N VAL A 154 1.98 5.59 -32.44
CA VAL A 154 1.34 6.57 -33.33
C VAL A 154 2.12 7.88 -33.29
N ASP A 155 1.76 8.85 -34.14
CA ASP A 155 2.39 10.17 -34.06
C ASP A 155 2.12 10.82 -32.70
N GLY A 156 3.17 11.37 -32.08
CA GLY A 156 3.09 11.97 -30.74
C GLY A 156 2.87 11.02 -29.55
N GLY A 157 2.78 9.69 -29.72
CA GLY A 157 2.60 8.79 -28.56
C GLY A 157 2.20 7.34 -28.88
N TYR A 158 1.29 6.80 -28.05
CA TYR A 158 0.78 5.43 -28.15
C TYR A 158 -0.74 5.40 -28.09
N LYS A 159 -1.35 4.48 -28.85
CA LYS A 159 -2.74 4.07 -28.70
C LYS A 159 -2.76 2.72 -28.01
N LEU A 160 -3.29 2.69 -26.79
CA LEU A 160 -3.62 1.45 -26.07
C LEU A 160 -4.91 0.85 -26.64
#